data_AF-A0A524PG43-F1
#
_entry.id   AF-A0A524PG43-F1
#
_cell.length_a   1.000
_cell.length_b   1.000
_cell.length_c   1.000
_cell.angle_alpha   90.00
_cell.angle_beta   90.00
_cell.angle_gamma   90.00
#
_symmetry.space_group_name_H-M   'P 1'
#
loop_
_entity.id
_entity.type
_entity.pdbx_description
1 polymer ?
#
loop_
_entity_poly.entity_id
_entity_poly.type
_entity_poly.pdbx_seq_one_letter_code
_entity_poly.pdbx_strand_id
1 'polypeptide(L)'
;MKDNRFLALLDQGQVILADGAMGTMLHSRGISFNTSFDELNLTQPALVAEVHRDYINAGAQIIETNTFGANRFKLGAHGLEN
;
A
#
# COMPACT_ATOMS: atom_id res chain seq x y z
N MET A 1 -24.71 12.81 -9.90
CA MET A 1 -23.34 12.62 -9.40
C MET A 1 -23.15 11.12 -9.23
N LYS A 2 -22.03 10.54 -9.69
CA LYS A 2 -21.78 9.10 -9.46
C LYS A 2 -21.74 8.84 -7.95
N ASP A 3 -22.32 7.73 -7.51
CA ASP A 3 -22.25 7.28 -6.12
C ASP A 3 -20.78 7.13 -5.71
N ASN A 4 -20.26 8.08 -4.92
CA ASN A 4 -18.89 8.04 -4.43
C ASN A 4 -18.89 7.18 -3.15
N ARG A 5 -18.37 5.96 -3.28
CA ARG A 5 -18.29 4.99 -2.18
C ARG A 5 -17.55 5.55 -0.95
N PHE A 6 -16.52 6.37 -1.14
CA PHE A 6 -15.77 6.95 -0.03
C PHE A 6 -16.60 7.97 0.73
N LEU A 7 -17.27 8.90 0.03
CA LEU A 7 -18.17 9.86 0.67
C LEU A 7 -19.34 9.14 1.37
N ALA A 8 -19.90 8.11 0.73
CA ALA A 8 -20.95 7.29 1.33
C ALA A 8 -20.50 6.52 2.58
N LEU A 9 -19.22 6.18 2.70
CA LEU A 9 -18.64 5.59 3.92
C LEU A 9 -18.51 6.64 5.03
N LEU A 10 -18.09 7.87 4.70
CA LEU A 10 -17.97 8.97 5.67
C LEU A 10 -19.34 9.40 6.21
N ASP A 11 -20.36 9.45 5.35
CA ASP A 11 -21.72 9.88 5.72
C ASP A 11 -22.42 8.91 6.70
N GLN A 12 -21.93 7.67 6.84
CA GLN A 12 -22.47 6.70 7.80
C GLN A 12 -22.17 7.07 9.26
N GLY A 13 -21.23 7.99 9.52
CA GLY A 13 -20.87 8.45 10.87
C GLY A 13 -20.17 7.39 11.73
N GLN A 14 -19.73 6.28 11.13
CA GLN A 14 -18.96 5.23 11.80
C GLN A 14 -17.45 5.49 11.67
N VAL A 15 -16.66 4.98 12.61
CA VAL A 15 -15.20 4.98 12.50
C VAL A 15 -14.81 4.10 11.30
N ILE A 16 -13.94 4.62 10.44
CA ILE A 16 -13.37 3.87 9.31
C ILE A 16 -11.93 3.51 9.67
N LEU A 17 -11.63 2.21 9.69
CA LEU A 17 -10.28 1.72 9.96
C LEU A 17 -9.46 1.66 8.67
N ALA A 18 -8.33 2.37 8.63
CA ALA A 18 -7.32 2.24 7.57
C ALA A 18 -6.32 1.13 7.90
N ASP A 19 -5.48 0.78 6.92
CA ASP A 19 -4.39 -0.17 7.09
C ASP A 19 -3.20 0.41 7.86
N GLY A 20 -2.14 -0.39 7.98
CA GLY A 20 -0.91 -0.03 8.67
C GLY A 20 0.29 0.12 7.74
N ALA A 21 1.49 0.07 8.32
CA ALA A 21 2.73 0.28 7.59
C ALA A 21 3.11 -0.86 6.62
N MET A 22 3.00 -0.60 5.31
CA MET A 22 3.50 -1.50 4.25
C MET A 22 4.99 -1.84 4.40
N GLY A 23 5.85 -0.83 4.59
CA GLY A 23 7.30 -1.04 4.65
C GLY A 23 7.74 -1.93 5.81
N THR A 24 7.09 -1.81 6.98
CA THR A 24 7.34 -2.68 8.14
C THR A 24 6.96 -4.12 7.85
N MET A 25 5.82 -4.35 7.20
CA MET A 25 5.32 -5.69 6.86
C MET A 25 6.09 -6.36 5.72
N LEU A 26 6.64 -5.58 4.80
CA LEU A 26 7.53 -6.08 3.74
C LEU A 26 8.92 -6.42 4.32
N HIS A 27 9.43 -5.58 5.21
CA HIS A 27 10.70 -5.84 5.89
C HIS A 27 10.64 -7.09 6.78
N SER A 28 9.55 -7.30 7.52
CA SER A 28 9.37 -8.52 8.34
C SER A 28 9.33 -9.80 7.50
N ARG A 29 9.04 -9.70 6.20
CA ARG A 29 9.07 -10.79 5.22
C ARG A 29 10.40 -10.90 4.46
N GLY A 30 11.44 -10.21 4.93
CA GLY A 30 12.82 -10.35 4.42
C GLY A 30 13.20 -9.37 3.32
N ILE A 31 12.38 -8.36 3.00
CA ILE A 31 12.77 -7.31 2.06
C ILE A 31 13.65 -6.28 2.77
N SER A 32 14.82 -5.99 2.21
CA SER A 32 15.73 -4.98 2.75
C SER A 32 15.15 -3.56 2.60
N PHE A 33 15.42 -2.68 3.56
CA PHE A 33 15.11 -1.25 3.45
C PHE A 33 15.91 -0.54 2.35
N ASN A 34 16.97 -1.16 1.83
CA ASN A 34 17.72 -0.63 0.69
C ASN A 34 17.03 -0.90 -0.66
N THR A 35 16.00 -1.76 -0.68
CA THR A 35 15.19 -2.06 -1.87
C THR A 35 14.07 -1.03 -2.00
N SER A 36 13.70 -0.66 -3.23
CA SER A 36 12.48 0.13 -3.43
C SER A 36 11.26 -0.76 -3.20
N PHE A 37 10.49 -0.50 -2.15
CA PHE A 37 9.26 -1.26 -1.92
C PHE A 37 8.24 -1.09 -3.04
N ASP A 38 8.25 0.05 -3.75
CA ASP A 38 7.39 0.30 -4.90
C ASP A 38 7.71 -0.63 -6.08
N GLU A 39 8.98 -1.07 -6.24
CA GLU A 39 9.39 -1.99 -7.31
C GLU A 39 8.75 -3.38 -7.15
N LEU A 40 8.40 -3.76 -5.91
CA LEU A 40 7.81 -5.06 -5.60
C LEU A 40 6.43 -5.23 -6.22
N ASN A 41 5.76 -4.13 -6.60
CA ASN A 41 4.54 -4.20 -7.39
C ASN A 41 4.74 -4.93 -8.73
N LEU A 42 5.97 -4.90 -9.27
CA LEU A 42 6.31 -5.56 -10.53
C LEU A 42 7.12 -6.84 -10.31
N THR A 43 8.06 -6.82 -9.37
CA THR A 43 8.98 -7.95 -9.17
C THR A 43 8.41 -9.04 -8.26
N GLN A 44 7.57 -8.69 -7.29
CA GLN A 44 6.96 -9.62 -6.32
C GLN A 44 5.50 -9.24 -5.99
N PRO A 45 4.59 -9.13 -6.98
CA PRO A 45 3.22 -8.64 -6.76
C PRO A 45 2.41 -9.49 -5.78
N ALA A 46 2.67 -10.80 -5.73
CA ALA A 46 2.00 -11.71 -4.79
C ALA A 46 2.31 -11.36 -3.32
N LEU A 47 3.56 -10.96 -3.03
CA LEU A 47 4.00 -10.54 -1.69
C LEU A 47 3.28 -9.26 -1.26
N VAL A 48 3.18 -8.27 -2.16
CA VAL A 48 2.44 -7.03 -1.91
C VAL A 48 0.94 -7.32 -1.66
N ALA A 49 0.35 -8.20 -2.47
CA ALA A 49 -1.04 -8.60 -2.32
C ALA A 49 -1.31 -9.33 -0.99
N GLU A 50 -0.35 -10.13 -0.50
CA GLU A 50 -0.43 -10.78 0.80
C GLU A 50 -0.46 -9.76 1.95
N VAL A 51 0.41 -8.74 1.92
CA VAL A 51 0.41 -7.68 2.94
C VAL A 51 -0.92 -6.93 2.98
N HIS A 52 -1.47 -6.55 1.82
CA HIS A 52 -2.80 -5.94 1.76
C HIS A 52 -3.88 -6.89 2.29
N ARG A 53 -3.79 -8.19 1.96
CA ARG A 53 -4.74 -9.19 2.43
C ARG A 53 -4.71 -9.33 3.94
N ASP A 54 -3.54 -9.27 4.57
CA ASP A 54 -3.41 -9.32 6.02
C ASP A 54 -4.09 -8.13 6.69
N TYR A 55 -3.91 -6.91 6.16
CA TYR A 55 -4.61 -5.74 6.69
C TYR A 55 -6.12 -5.83 6.51
N ILE A 56 -6.60 -6.29 5.35
CA ILE A 56 -8.03 -6.54 5.12
C ILE A 56 -8.57 -7.57 6.12
N ASN A 57 -7.85 -8.68 6.32
CA ASN A 57 -8.25 -9.73 7.26
C ASN A 57 -8.22 -9.26 8.73
N ALA A 58 -7.34 -8.30 9.06
CA ALA A 58 -7.29 -7.65 10.36
C ALA A 58 -8.39 -6.60 10.57
N GLY A 59 -9.16 -6.26 9.53
CA GLY A 59 -10.32 -5.37 9.60
C GLY A 59 -10.16 -4.02 8.92
N ALA A 60 -9.06 -3.78 8.18
CA ALA A 60 -8.91 -2.56 7.40
C ALA A 60 -10.02 -2.44 6.34
N GLN A 61 -10.69 -1.29 6.32
CA GLN A 61 -11.75 -0.93 5.38
C GLN A 61 -11.22 -0.04 4.24
N ILE A 62 -10.11 0.64 4.49
CA ILE A 62 -9.32 1.39 3.52
C ILE A 62 -7.93 0.79 3.52
N ILE A 63 -7.38 0.60 2.32
CA ILE A 63 -5.98 0.26 2.12
C ILE A 63 -5.33 1.33 1.26
N GLU A 64 -4.07 1.63 1.53
CA GLU A 64 -3.25 2.48 0.68
C GLU A 64 -2.52 1.64 -0.36
N THR A 65 -2.32 2.17 -1.56
CA THR A 65 -1.51 1.49 -2.56
C THR A 65 -0.04 1.46 -2.13
N ASN A 66 0.70 0.40 -2.48
CA ASN A 66 2.14 0.32 -2.27
C ASN A 66 2.91 1.26 -3.24
N THR A 67 2.65 2.56 -3.17
CA THR A 67 3.14 3.57 -4.12
C THR A 67 3.62 4.85 -3.42
N PHE A 68 3.98 4.77 -2.13
CA PHE A 68 4.45 5.93 -1.37
C PHE A 68 5.72 6.56 -1.96
N GLY A 69 6.59 5.73 -2.55
CA GLY A 69 7.83 6.14 -3.21
C GLY A 69 7.75 6.17 -4.73
N ALA A 70 6.63 5.77 -5.33
CA ALA A 70 6.44 5.63 -6.79
C ALA A 70 6.33 6.99 -7.52
N ASN A 71 7.34 7.83 -7.38
CA ASN A 71 7.53 9.06 -8.14
C ASN A 71 8.96 9.10 -8.70
N ARG A 72 9.14 9.87 -9.79
CA ARG A 72 10.41 9.97 -10.52
C ARG A 72 11.62 10.22 -9.64
N PHE A 73 11.53 11.12 -8.65
CA PHE A 73 12.66 11.51 -7.82
C PHE A 73 13.11 10.39 -6.88
N LYS A 74 12.16 9.73 -6.20
CA LYS A 74 12.47 8.62 -5.30
C LYS A 74 12.91 7.37 -6.06
N LEU A 75 12.23 7.04 -7.16
CA LEU A 75 12.60 5.91 -8.00
C LEU A 75 13.99 6.10 -8.64
N GLY A 76 14.39 7.34 -8.93
CA GLY A 76 15.72 7.66 -9.45
C GLY A 76 16.87 7.26 -8.52
N ALA A 77 16.67 7.25 -7.21
CA ALA A 77 17.67 6.76 -6.25
C ALA A 77 17.95 5.25 -6.39
N HIS A 78 17.05 4.52 -7.07
CA HIS A 78 17.13 3.08 -7.33
C HIS A 78 17.32 2.76 -8.82
N GLY A 79 17.42 3.76 -9.70
CA GLY A 79 17.50 3.56 -11.16
C GLY A 79 16.20 3.07 -11.81
N LEU A 80 15.04 3.44 -11.24
CA LEU A 80 13.71 2.96 -11.63
C LEU A 80 12.79 4.08 -12.18
N GLU A 81 13.34 5.20 -12.63
CA GLU A 81 12.60 6.42 -12.97
C GLU A 81 11.94 6.46 -14.37
N ASN A 82 12.06 5.38 -15.15
CA ASN A 82 11.74 5.32 -16.58
C ASN A 82 10.37 4.73 -16.91
#